data_AF-A0A1W9JE62-F1
#
_entry.id   AF-A0A1W9JE62-F1
#
_cell.length_a   1.000
_cell.length_b   1.000
_cell.length_c   1.000
_cell.angle_alpha   90.00
_cell.angle_beta   90.00
_cell.angle_gamma   90.00
#
_symmetry.space_group_name_H-M   'P 1'
#
loop_
_entity.id
_entity.type
_entity.pdbx_description
1 polymer ?
#
loop_
_entity_poly.entity_id
_entity_poly.type
_entity_poly.pdbx_seq_one_letter_code
_entity_poly.pdbx_strand_id
1 'polypeptide(L)'
;MGIFSSLVNLLQPQQSKNIEKEPIRSLPTIKPDKDLFICYDEIFFIEMKNVQGISLDNIKEIHTIIKNGDGGFLNMHSYHKNVYEQFFKNKNWVWVEYENWNDICKKLGKYPSSFPVKNTIKDNSINLEYILNSLKVAELKEILKTEKVEYQEKFKKNELIDTVKKIINIENNKIIIDKLKEKEEVEKYHLYELLMRTIHFRASNYYDEKRGKRAGIKKYELTYVYEEDKEFVKLALIKNPNAIPPFFPSDLTLRTAIIDFD
;
A
#
# COMPACT_ATOMS: atom_id res chain seq x y z
N MET A 1 24.62 -36.31 -49.23
CA MET A 1 26.09 -36.32 -49.13
C MET A 1 26.59 -35.00 -49.70
N GLY A 2 27.24 -34.08 -49.01
CA GLY A 2 27.56 -33.87 -47.60
C GLY A 2 28.09 -32.43 -47.51
N ILE A 3 27.35 -31.54 -46.87
CA ILE A 3 27.77 -30.16 -46.59
C ILE A 3 28.24 -30.17 -45.13
N PHE A 4 29.48 -30.62 -44.90
CA PHE A 4 30.06 -30.74 -43.56
C PHE A 4 31.57 -30.47 -43.58
N SER A 5 32.02 -29.38 -44.20
CA SER A 5 33.42 -28.95 -44.07
C SER A 5 33.64 -27.47 -43.73
N SER A 6 32.60 -26.66 -43.51
CA SER A 6 32.79 -25.22 -43.22
C SER A 6 32.56 -24.78 -41.77
N LEU A 7 32.27 -25.70 -40.83
CA LEU A 7 31.87 -25.32 -39.46
C LEU A 7 32.81 -25.76 -38.34
N VAL A 8 34.06 -26.11 -38.63
CA VAL A 8 35.02 -26.55 -37.57
C VAL A 8 36.13 -25.54 -37.26
N ASN A 9 36.26 -24.43 -37.99
CA ASN A 9 37.35 -23.46 -37.76
C ASN A 9 36.95 -22.15 -37.05
N LEU A 10 35.77 -22.05 -36.44
CA LEU A 10 35.32 -20.83 -35.75
C LEU A 10 35.30 -20.90 -34.22
N LEU A 11 35.76 -22.01 -33.64
CA LEU A 11 35.88 -22.16 -32.18
C LEU A 11 37.30 -22.56 -31.79
N GLN A 12 38.26 -21.67 -32.04
CA GLN A 12 39.47 -21.63 -31.22
C GLN A 12 39.28 -20.56 -30.14
N PRO A 13 39.53 -20.86 -28.86
CA PRO A 13 39.41 -19.89 -27.80
C PRO A 13 40.52 -18.86 -27.96
N GLN A 14 40.16 -17.63 -28.34
CA GLN A 14 41.09 -16.51 -28.22
C GLN A 14 41.41 -16.31 -26.74
N GLN A 15 42.70 -16.34 -26.44
CA GLN A 15 43.27 -16.06 -25.13
C GLN A 15 42.66 -14.76 -24.58
N SER A 16 42.13 -14.84 -23.35
CA SER A 16 41.54 -13.73 -22.63
C SER A 16 42.55 -12.60 -22.46
N LYS A 17 42.42 -11.55 -23.27
CA LYS A 17 42.99 -10.25 -22.94
C LYS A 17 42.30 -9.79 -21.65
N ASN A 18 43.10 -9.54 -20.61
CA ASN A 18 42.64 -8.83 -19.42
C ASN A 18 42.04 -7.50 -19.87
N ILE A 19 40.71 -7.43 -19.91
CA ILE A 19 39.99 -6.17 -19.99
C ILE A 19 40.11 -5.60 -18.58
N GLU A 20 41.00 -4.63 -18.39
CA GLU A 20 40.93 -3.75 -17.24
C GLU A 20 39.50 -3.22 -17.18
N LYS A 21 38.74 -3.65 -16.16
CA LYS A 21 37.40 -3.13 -15.92
C LYS A 21 37.57 -1.64 -15.67
N GLU A 22 37.12 -0.81 -16.61
CA GLU A 22 36.97 0.62 -16.37
C GLU A 22 36.28 0.82 -15.01
N PRO A 23 36.74 1.74 -14.17
CA PRO A 23 36.09 2.00 -12.89
C PRO A 23 34.63 2.33 -13.19
N ILE A 24 33.73 1.52 -12.60
CA ILE A 24 32.29 1.72 -12.70
C ILE A 24 32.04 3.18 -12.35
N ARG A 25 31.68 4.00 -13.35
CA ARG A 25 31.31 5.40 -13.10
C ARG A 25 30.16 5.36 -12.11
N SER A 26 30.40 5.82 -10.89
CA SER A 26 29.38 5.89 -9.85
C SER A 26 28.18 6.64 -10.42
N LEU A 27 26.99 6.04 -10.34
CA LEU A 27 25.77 6.70 -10.76
C LEU A 27 25.68 8.08 -10.07
N PRO A 28 25.37 9.16 -10.81
CA PRO A 28 25.27 10.48 -10.23
C PRO A 28 24.23 10.44 -9.10
N THR A 29 24.68 10.72 -7.87
CA THR A 29 23.82 10.70 -6.69
C THR A 29 23.29 12.12 -6.47
N ILE A 30 21.99 12.33 -6.67
CA ILE A 30 21.34 13.61 -6.35
C ILE A 30 20.93 13.56 -4.88
N LYS A 31 21.36 14.55 -4.09
CA LYS A 31 20.86 14.73 -2.72
C LYS A 31 19.51 15.46 -2.78
N PRO A 32 18.48 14.98 -2.09
CA PRO A 32 17.20 15.69 -2.04
C PRO A 32 17.35 17.05 -1.37
N ASP A 33 16.50 18.01 -1.75
CA ASP A 33 16.45 19.33 -1.12
C ASP A 33 16.06 19.20 0.36
N LYS A 34 16.68 19.98 1.23
CA LYS A 34 16.34 20.01 2.67
C LYS A 34 14.90 20.48 2.90
N ASP A 35 14.40 21.38 2.06
CA ASP A 35 13.05 21.92 2.17
C ASP A 35 11.98 20.84 1.99
N LEU A 36 12.27 19.79 1.23
CA LEU A 36 11.38 18.65 1.06
C LEU A 36 11.20 17.89 2.39
N PHE A 37 12.25 17.72 3.18
CA PHE A 37 12.15 17.12 4.52
C PHE A 37 11.38 18.01 5.50
N ILE A 38 11.53 19.34 5.41
CA ILE A 38 10.75 20.29 6.23
C ILE A 38 9.26 20.18 5.87
N CYS A 39 8.93 20.08 4.58
CA CYS A 39 7.55 19.89 4.14
C CYS A 39 6.97 18.54 4.61
N TYR A 40 7.78 17.49 4.60
CA TYR A 40 7.38 16.20 5.16
C TYR A 40 7.10 16.28 6.66
N ASP A 41 7.98 16.91 7.45
CA ASP A 41 7.77 17.09 8.89
C ASP A 41 6.41 17.78 9.17
N GLU A 42 6.10 18.85 8.43
CA GLU A 42 4.85 19.59 8.57
C GLU A 42 3.62 18.74 8.23
N ILE A 43 3.63 18.08 7.06
CA ILE A 43 2.52 17.25 6.60
C ILE A 43 2.34 16.02 7.49
N PHE A 44 3.43 15.38 7.94
CA PHE A 44 3.36 14.21 8.80
C PHE A 44 2.55 14.49 10.07
N PHE A 45 2.83 15.59 10.78
CA PHE A 45 2.09 15.92 12.00
C PHE A 45 0.65 16.33 11.73
N ILE A 46 0.37 17.01 10.62
CA ILE A 46 -0.99 17.37 10.20
C ILE A 46 -1.83 16.10 9.97
N GLU A 47 -1.29 15.15 9.22
CA GLU A 47 -2.00 13.92 8.86
C GLU A 47 -2.14 12.96 10.04
N MET A 48 -1.07 12.76 10.81
CA MET A 48 -1.08 11.87 11.97
C MET A 48 -2.01 12.36 13.08
N LYS A 49 -2.31 13.66 13.15
CA LYS A 49 -3.34 14.19 14.06
C LYS A 49 -4.74 13.63 13.77
N ASN A 50 -5.00 13.24 12.51
CA ASN A 50 -6.28 12.63 12.09
C ASN A 50 -6.31 11.11 12.30
N VAL A 51 -5.26 10.53 12.90
CA VAL A 51 -5.19 9.11 13.24
C VAL A 51 -5.53 8.93 14.71
N GLN A 52 -6.69 8.34 14.98
CA GLN A 52 -7.12 8.00 16.34
C GLN A 52 -6.46 6.71 16.81
N GLY A 53 -6.31 6.55 18.12
CA GLY A 53 -5.73 5.34 18.73
C GLY A 53 -4.20 5.33 18.82
N ILE A 54 -3.53 6.38 18.33
CA ILE A 54 -2.09 6.59 18.46
C ILE A 54 -1.85 7.85 19.29
N SER A 55 -1.07 7.76 20.37
CA SER A 55 -0.76 8.91 21.23
C SER A 55 0.19 9.90 20.54
N LEU A 56 0.16 11.16 20.96
CA LEU A 56 1.07 12.19 20.43
C LEU A 56 2.55 11.82 20.63
N ASP A 57 2.89 11.17 21.74
CA ASP A 57 4.27 10.73 22.00
C ASP A 57 4.69 9.63 21.02
N ASN A 58 3.81 8.66 20.74
CA ASN A 58 4.05 7.66 19.71
C ASN A 58 4.20 8.31 18.33
N ILE A 59 3.39 9.34 18.00
CA ILE A 59 3.51 10.07 16.72
C ILE A 59 4.90 10.71 16.60
N LYS A 60 5.40 11.36 17.67
CA LYS A 60 6.75 11.95 17.68
C LYS A 60 7.85 10.89 17.58
N GLU A 61 7.67 9.74 18.21
CA GLU A 61 8.62 8.64 18.15
C GLU A 61 8.69 8.04 16.73
N ILE A 62 7.53 7.79 16.11
CA ILE A 62 7.44 7.37 14.70
C ILE A 62 8.16 8.37 13.80
N HIS A 63 7.88 9.68 13.98
CA HIS A 63 8.54 10.74 13.22
C HIS A 63 10.06 10.68 13.37
N THR A 64 10.55 10.48 14.59
CA THR A 64 11.98 10.36 14.90
C THR A 64 12.61 9.15 14.23
N ILE A 65 11.95 7.99 14.25
CA ILE A 65 12.40 6.76 13.58
C ILE A 65 12.53 7.01 12.07
N ILE A 66 11.53 7.63 11.45
CA ILE A 66 11.52 7.94 10.02
C ILE A 66 12.63 8.93 9.67
N LYS A 67 12.76 10.01 10.45
CA LYS A 67 13.70 11.10 10.20
C LYS A 67 15.16 10.66 10.33
N ASN A 68 15.46 9.80 11.30
CA ASN A 68 16.81 9.32 11.57
C ASN A 68 17.17 8.05 10.77
N GLY A 69 16.21 7.44 10.09
CA GLY A 69 16.44 6.29 9.21
C GLY A 69 17.31 6.66 8.00
N ASP A 70 18.03 5.68 7.46
CA ASP A 70 18.84 5.88 6.24
C ASP A 70 17.94 6.26 5.05
N GLY A 71 18.21 7.40 4.43
CA GLY A 71 17.35 8.00 3.39
C GLY A 71 16.09 8.69 3.91
N GLY A 72 15.86 8.72 5.22
CA GLY A 72 14.70 9.36 5.85
C GLY A 72 13.36 8.84 5.34
N PHE A 73 12.38 9.74 5.20
CA PHE A 73 11.04 9.39 4.70
C PHE A 73 11.01 8.91 3.24
N LEU A 74 12.06 9.17 2.46
CA LEU A 74 12.16 8.73 1.07
C LEU A 74 12.47 7.23 0.97
N ASN A 75 13.06 6.64 2.01
CA ASN A 75 13.32 5.21 2.08
C ASN A 75 12.22 4.50 2.88
N MET A 76 11.01 4.44 2.31
CA MET A 76 9.84 3.80 2.93
C MET A 76 10.11 2.37 3.40
N HIS A 77 10.87 1.60 2.62
CA HIS A 77 11.21 0.22 2.95
C HIS A 77 11.95 0.09 4.29
N SER A 78 12.75 1.09 4.67
CA SER A 78 13.53 1.06 5.91
C SER A 78 12.68 1.13 7.18
N TYR A 79 11.50 1.76 7.13
CA TYR A 79 10.73 2.05 8.33
C TYR A 79 9.31 1.48 8.33
N HIS A 80 8.67 1.23 7.18
CA HIS A 80 7.24 0.84 7.13
C HIS A 80 6.91 -0.35 8.03
N LYS A 81 7.63 -1.46 7.84
CA LYS A 81 7.39 -2.68 8.63
C LYS A 81 7.65 -2.45 10.12
N ASN A 82 8.78 -1.85 10.46
CA ASN A 82 9.17 -1.64 11.85
C ASN A 82 8.21 -0.70 12.59
N VAL A 83 7.85 0.42 11.97
CA VAL A 83 6.88 1.38 12.51
C VAL A 83 5.52 0.71 12.69
N TYR A 84 5.07 -0.07 11.71
CA TYR A 84 3.81 -0.79 11.84
C TYR A 84 3.82 -1.76 13.03
N GLU A 85 4.83 -2.63 13.09
CA GLU A 85 4.95 -3.67 14.12
C GLU A 85 4.99 -3.08 15.54
N GLN A 86 5.62 -1.92 15.73
CA GLN A 86 5.74 -1.28 17.04
C GLN A 86 4.51 -0.42 17.40
N PHE A 87 3.99 0.35 16.44
CA PHE A 87 3.03 1.41 16.74
C PHE A 87 1.59 1.09 16.36
N PHE A 88 1.34 0.22 15.39
CA PHE A 88 0.01 -0.01 14.82
C PHE A 88 -0.50 -1.43 14.99
N LYS A 89 0.38 -2.43 14.87
CA LYS A 89 0.05 -3.86 14.94
C LYS A 89 -0.65 -4.19 16.25
N ASN A 90 -1.75 -4.96 16.16
CA ASN A 90 -2.60 -5.33 17.29
C ASN A 90 -3.18 -4.15 18.10
N LYS A 91 -3.12 -2.91 17.59
CA LYS A 91 -3.75 -1.75 18.23
C LYS A 91 -5.03 -1.35 17.50
N ASN A 92 -5.95 -0.75 18.25
CA ASN A 92 -7.17 -0.18 17.70
C ASN A 92 -6.90 1.26 17.30
N TRP A 93 -6.60 1.45 16.02
CA TRP A 93 -6.39 2.77 15.43
C TRP A 93 -7.35 2.99 14.26
N VAL A 94 -7.65 4.26 13.99
CA VAL A 94 -8.58 4.66 12.92
C VAL A 94 -8.01 5.86 12.19
N TRP A 95 -7.89 5.75 10.87
CA TRP A 95 -7.62 6.90 10.01
C TRP A 95 -8.92 7.58 9.63
N VAL A 96 -9.23 8.70 10.29
CA VAL A 96 -10.54 9.35 10.20
C VAL A 96 -10.86 9.83 8.79
N GLU A 97 -9.87 10.34 8.06
CA GLU A 97 -10.06 10.75 6.67
C GLU A 97 -10.48 9.57 5.79
N TYR A 98 -9.83 8.41 5.95
CA TYR A 98 -10.20 7.23 5.19
C TYR A 98 -11.63 6.79 5.47
N GLU A 99 -12.06 6.75 6.74
CA GLU A 99 -13.45 6.42 7.08
C GLU A 99 -14.44 7.42 6.49
N ASN A 100 -14.13 8.72 6.55
CA ASN A 100 -14.98 9.75 5.96
C ASN A 100 -15.15 9.57 4.44
N TRP A 101 -14.07 9.26 3.73
CA TRP A 101 -14.14 9.00 2.29
C TRP A 101 -14.86 7.69 1.97
N ASN A 102 -14.62 6.65 2.75
CA ASN A 102 -15.33 5.37 2.64
C ASN A 102 -16.85 5.57 2.79
N ASP A 103 -17.29 6.38 3.75
CA ASP A 103 -18.70 6.69 3.96
C ASP A 103 -19.31 7.51 2.81
N ILE A 104 -18.56 8.44 2.23
CA ILE A 104 -18.99 9.18 1.02
C ILE A 104 -19.19 8.21 -0.14
N CYS A 105 -18.21 7.33 -0.39
CA CYS A 105 -18.29 6.35 -1.47
C CYS A 105 -19.49 5.40 -1.29
N LYS A 106 -19.72 4.92 -0.06
CA LYS A 106 -20.91 4.12 0.28
C LYS A 106 -22.22 4.84 0.00
N LYS A 107 -22.33 6.13 0.35
CA LYS A 107 -23.52 6.94 0.08
C LYS A 107 -23.75 7.18 -1.42
N LEU A 108 -22.68 7.32 -2.20
CA LEU A 108 -22.74 7.49 -3.65
C LEU A 108 -22.96 6.17 -4.39
N GLY A 109 -22.76 5.03 -3.73
CA GLY A 109 -22.85 3.70 -4.36
C GLY A 109 -21.70 3.40 -5.33
N LYS A 110 -20.62 4.19 -5.28
CA LYS A 110 -19.44 4.05 -6.16
C LYS A 110 -18.17 4.50 -5.45
N TYR A 111 -17.03 3.99 -5.91
CA TYR A 111 -15.70 4.29 -5.37
C TYR A 111 -14.77 4.85 -6.45
N PRO A 112 -13.76 5.65 -6.08
CA PRO A 112 -12.65 5.96 -6.96
C PRO A 112 -11.93 4.69 -7.41
N SER A 113 -11.30 4.76 -8.59
CA SER A 113 -10.65 3.65 -9.30
C SER A 113 -9.71 2.81 -8.43
N SER A 114 -8.93 3.47 -7.57
CA SER A 114 -7.88 2.85 -6.75
C SER A 114 -8.18 2.85 -5.25
N PHE A 115 -9.39 3.25 -4.85
CA PHE A 115 -9.74 3.36 -3.44
C PHE A 115 -9.78 1.97 -2.81
N PRO A 116 -9.01 1.69 -1.75
CA PRO A 116 -9.06 0.37 -1.12
C PRO A 116 -10.40 0.26 -0.42
N VAL A 117 -11.32 -0.47 -1.04
CA VAL A 117 -12.60 -0.79 -0.44
C VAL A 117 -12.31 -1.75 0.70
N LYS A 118 -12.60 -1.34 1.94
CA LYS A 118 -12.73 -2.31 3.01
C LYS A 118 -13.77 -3.32 2.53
N ASN A 119 -13.39 -4.59 2.45
CA ASN A 119 -14.36 -5.67 2.28
C ASN A 119 -15.19 -5.74 3.57
N THR A 120 -16.01 -4.72 3.85
CA THR A 120 -17.11 -4.75 4.80
C THR A 120 -18.24 -5.59 4.23
N ILE A 121 -17.89 -6.74 3.67
CA ILE A 121 -18.85 -7.80 3.48
C ILE A 121 -19.11 -8.31 4.91
N LYS A 122 -20.08 -7.65 5.57
CA LYS A 122 -20.72 -8.10 6.81
C LYS A 122 -21.47 -9.42 6.62
N ASP A 123 -21.33 -10.05 5.45
CA ASP A 123 -21.79 -11.39 5.24
C ASP A 123 -20.73 -12.36 5.75
N ASN A 124 -20.92 -12.83 6.98
CA ASN A 124 -20.07 -13.84 7.60
C ASN A 124 -19.90 -15.06 6.69
N SER A 125 -20.88 -15.35 5.81
CA SER A 125 -20.82 -16.45 4.86
C SER A 125 -19.76 -16.26 3.77
N ILE A 126 -19.61 -15.05 3.21
CA ILE A 126 -18.62 -14.73 2.18
C ILE A 126 -17.20 -14.73 2.78
N ASN A 127 -17.06 -14.25 4.01
CA ASN A 127 -15.79 -14.32 4.73
C ASN A 127 -15.40 -15.77 5.04
N LEU A 128 -16.35 -16.61 5.47
CA LEU A 128 -16.09 -18.02 5.72
C LEU A 128 -15.69 -18.76 4.45
N GLU A 129 -16.38 -18.54 3.32
CA GLU A 129 -16.03 -19.14 2.03
C GLU A 129 -14.58 -18.82 1.63
N TYR A 130 -14.22 -17.54 1.67
CA TYR A 130 -12.86 -17.10 1.35
C TYR A 130 -11.82 -17.75 2.28
N ILE A 131 -12.11 -17.79 3.59
CA ILE A 131 -11.20 -18.36 4.58
C ILE A 131 -11.03 -19.87 4.34
N LEU A 132 -12.11 -20.62 4.17
CA LEU A 132 -12.05 -22.06 3.91
C LEU A 132 -11.27 -22.39 2.63
N ASN A 133 -11.44 -21.58 1.59
CA ASN A 133 -10.66 -21.71 0.35
C ASN A 133 -9.18 -21.36 0.54
N SER A 134 -8.82 -20.51 1.49
CA SER A 134 -7.42 -20.18 1.81
C SER A 134 -6.70 -21.25 2.63
N LEU A 135 -7.44 -22.09 3.37
CA LEU A 135 -6.87 -23.13 4.23
C LEU A 135 -6.19 -24.25 3.43
N LYS A 136 -5.14 -24.83 4.01
CA LYS A 136 -4.48 -26.04 3.53
C LYS A 136 -5.33 -27.26 3.86
N VAL A 137 -5.14 -28.35 3.10
CA VAL A 137 -5.80 -29.64 3.34
C VAL A 137 -5.57 -30.16 4.77
N ALA A 138 -4.36 -29.96 5.31
CA ALA A 138 -4.04 -30.36 6.67
C ALA A 138 -4.88 -29.60 7.71
N GLU A 139 -5.03 -28.28 7.55
CA GLU A 139 -5.84 -27.44 8.44
C GLU A 139 -7.33 -27.82 8.37
N LEU A 140 -7.86 -28.09 7.17
CA LEU A 140 -9.24 -28.57 7.00
C LEU A 140 -9.48 -29.92 7.70
N LYS A 141 -8.52 -30.86 7.60
CA LYS A 141 -8.59 -32.15 8.30
C LYS A 141 -8.49 -31.97 9.82
N GLU A 142 -7.68 -31.03 10.29
CA GLU A 142 -7.56 -30.71 11.72
C GLU A 142 -8.87 -30.14 12.29
N ILE A 143 -9.54 -29.25 11.54
CA ILE A 143 -10.88 -28.76 11.89
C ILE A 143 -11.85 -29.94 12.04
N LEU A 144 -11.96 -30.80 11.02
CA LEU A 144 -12.88 -31.96 11.06
C LEU A 144 -12.58 -32.90 12.23
N LYS A 145 -11.30 -33.15 12.54
CA LYS A 145 -10.89 -33.95 13.70
C LYS A 145 -11.29 -33.31 15.02
N THR A 146 -11.09 -32.00 15.17
CA THR A 146 -11.42 -31.24 16.39
C THR A 146 -12.93 -31.26 16.66
N GLU A 147 -13.72 -31.10 15.60
CA GLU A 147 -15.19 -31.10 15.65
C GLU A 147 -15.78 -32.53 15.60
N LYS A 148 -14.94 -33.57 15.62
CA LYS A 148 -15.32 -34.99 15.61
C LYS A 148 -16.21 -35.40 14.42
N VAL A 149 -15.99 -34.79 13.26
CA VAL A 149 -16.69 -35.11 12.02
C VAL A 149 -15.93 -36.18 11.26
N GLU A 150 -16.61 -37.27 10.89
CA GLU A 150 -16.03 -38.32 10.06
C GLU A 150 -15.79 -37.82 8.63
N TYR A 151 -14.63 -38.18 8.07
CA TYR A 151 -14.27 -37.87 6.69
C TYR A 151 -13.36 -38.97 6.13
N GLN A 152 -13.33 -39.13 4.80
CA GLN A 152 -12.42 -40.08 4.17
C GLN A 152 -11.07 -39.42 3.90
N GLU A 153 -9.97 -40.13 4.13
CA GLU A 153 -8.62 -39.56 3.93
C GLU A 153 -8.35 -39.10 2.50
N LYS A 154 -9.05 -39.70 1.53
CA LYS A 154 -8.95 -39.44 0.08
C LYS A 154 -9.79 -38.24 -0.39
N PHE A 155 -10.56 -37.60 0.50
CA PHE A 155 -11.34 -36.42 0.14
C PHE A 155 -10.46 -35.33 -0.46
N LYS A 156 -10.91 -34.77 -1.59
CA LYS A 156 -10.34 -33.59 -2.22
C LYS A 156 -10.64 -32.35 -1.39
N LYS A 157 -9.87 -31.27 -1.60
CA LYS A 157 -10.01 -30.02 -0.84
C LYS A 157 -11.46 -29.49 -0.82
N ASN A 158 -12.14 -29.48 -1.96
CA ASN A 158 -13.52 -28.98 -2.04
C ASN A 158 -14.49 -29.86 -1.23
N GLU A 159 -14.32 -31.18 -1.24
CA GLU A 159 -15.14 -32.11 -0.44
C GLU A 159 -14.91 -31.91 1.07
N LEU A 160 -13.67 -31.62 1.47
CA LEU A 160 -13.35 -31.24 2.85
C LEU A 160 -14.01 -29.91 3.21
N ILE A 161 -13.93 -28.89 2.35
CA ILE A 161 -14.59 -27.59 2.55
C ILE A 161 -16.11 -27.76 2.71
N ASP A 162 -16.74 -28.53 1.83
CA ASP A 162 -18.19 -28.79 1.88
C ASP A 162 -18.60 -29.55 3.14
N THR A 163 -17.72 -30.39 3.66
CA THR A 163 -17.92 -31.09 4.94
C THR A 163 -17.79 -30.12 6.11
N VAL A 164 -16.76 -29.26 6.10
CA VAL A 164 -16.54 -28.24 7.14
C VAL A 164 -17.71 -27.24 7.21
N LYS A 165 -18.27 -26.82 6.07
CA LYS A 165 -19.43 -25.91 6.01
C LYS A 165 -20.68 -26.44 6.70
N LYS A 166 -20.80 -27.77 6.88
CA LYS A 166 -21.95 -28.40 7.56
C LYS A 166 -21.83 -28.36 9.08
N ILE A 167 -20.68 -27.96 9.61
CA ILE A 167 -20.45 -27.85 11.05
C ILE A 167 -21.17 -26.61 11.58
N ILE A 168 -21.96 -26.79 12.63
CA ILE A 168 -22.68 -25.70 13.30
C ILE A 168 -21.67 -24.81 14.05
N ASN A 169 -21.80 -23.50 13.89
CA ASN A 169 -20.94 -22.49 14.54
C ASN A 169 -19.44 -22.61 14.19
N ILE A 170 -19.13 -23.08 12.98
CA ILE A 170 -17.76 -23.29 12.51
C ILE A 170 -16.92 -22.01 12.50
N GLU A 171 -17.57 -20.85 12.39
CA GLU A 171 -16.95 -19.53 12.52
C GLU A 171 -16.25 -19.30 13.87
N ASN A 172 -16.61 -20.06 14.91
CA ASN A 172 -15.99 -19.99 16.24
C ASN A 172 -14.80 -20.93 16.38
N ASN A 173 -14.49 -21.75 15.37
CA ASN A 173 -13.33 -22.62 15.43
C ASN A 173 -12.03 -21.80 15.46
N LYS A 174 -11.09 -22.22 16.29
CA LYS A 174 -9.84 -21.49 16.53
C LYS A 174 -9.05 -21.22 15.24
N ILE A 175 -8.93 -22.20 14.34
CA ILE A 175 -8.19 -22.05 13.08
C ILE A 175 -8.83 -20.98 12.20
N ILE A 176 -10.17 -20.93 12.17
CA ILE A 176 -10.92 -19.94 11.41
C ILE A 176 -10.77 -18.54 12.04
N ILE A 177 -10.91 -18.43 13.35
CA ILE A 177 -10.70 -17.17 14.09
C ILE A 177 -9.29 -16.63 13.86
N ASP A 178 -8.27 -17.48 13.94
CA ASP A 178 -6.88 -17.07 13.77
C ASP A 178 -6.63 -16.60 12.33
N LYS A 179 -7.22 -17.25 11.33
CA LYS A 179 -7.16 -16.78 9.93
C LYS A 179 -7.92 -15.49 9.67
N LEU A 180 -9.07 -15.29 10.32
CA LEU A 180 -9.80 -14.02 10.24
C LEU A 180 -8.97 -12.88 10.82
N LYS A 181 -8.31 -13.10 11.96
CA LYS A 181 -7.39 -12.12 12.57
C LYS A 181 -6.18 -11.84 11.68
N GLU A 182 -5.57 -12.86 11.08
CA GLU A 182 -4.45 -12.70 10.15
C GLU A 182 -4.86 -11.84 8.94
N LYS A 183 -6.04 -12.09 8.36
CA LYS A 183 -6.58 -11.29 7.26
C LYS A 183 -6.84 -9.84 7.68
N GLU A 184 -7.50 -9.63 8.82
CA GLU A 184 -7.77 -8.29 9.35
C GLU A 184 -6.46 -7.51 9.57
N GLU A 185 -5.44 -8.19 10.08
CA GLU A 185 -4.12 -7.59 10.31
C GLU A 185 -3.41 -7.22 8.99
N VAL A 186 -3.54 -8.03 7.94
CA VAL A 186 -3.05 -7.68 6.59
C VAL A 186 -3.79 -6.47 6.02
N GLU A 187 -5.11 -6.39 6.20
CA GLU A 187 -5.90 -5.23 5.75
C GLU A 187 -5.50 -3.95 6.51
N LYS A 188 -5.26 -4.04 7.82
CA LYS A 188 -4.72 -2.94 8.64
C LYS A 188 -3.33 -2.52 8.17
N TYR A 189 -2.46 -3.47 7.83
CA TYR A 189 -1.14 -3.17 7.31
C TYR A 189 -1.21 -2.39 5.98
N HIS A 190 -2.03 -2.84 5.03
CA HIS A 190 -2.22 -2.11 3.77
C HIS A 190 -2.82 -0.71 3.97
N LEU A 191 -3.74 -0.55 4.92
CA LEU A 191 -4.30 0.76 5.26
C LEU A 191 -3.22 1.69 5.83
N TYR A 192 -2.33 1.17 6.67
CA TYR A 192 -1.18 1.89 7.18
C TYR A 192 -0.20 2.29 6.05
N GLU A 193 0.12 1.38 5.14
CA GLU A 193 0.98 1.68 3.99
C GLU A 193 0.38 2.78 3.11
N LEU A 194 -0.94 2.75 2.91
CA LEU A 194 -1.65 3.81 2.19
C LEU A 194 -1.55 5.14 2.91
N LEU A 195 -1.77 5.18 4.23
CA LEU A 195 -1.60 6.39 5.04
C LEU A 195 -0.20 6.98 4.84
N MET A 196 0.85 6.17 4.96
CA MET A 196 2.23 6.63 4.82
C MET A 196 2.54 7.13 3.40
N ARG A 197 1.99 6.48 2.36
CA ARG A 197 2.08 6.97 0.97
C ARG A 197 1.34 8.28 0.77
N THR A 198 0.15 8.43 1.35
CA THR A 198 -0.63 9.69 1.30
C THR A 198 0.14 10.83 1.93
N ILE A 199 0.74 10.63 3.11
CA ILE A 199 1.60 11.62 3.78
C ILE A 199 2.76 12.03 2.85
N HIS A 200 3.45 11.04 2.28
CA HIS A 200 4.56 11.30 1.37
C HIS A 200 4.13 12.10 0.13
N PHE A 201 3.05 11.72 -0.55
CA PHE A 201 2.61 12.45 -1.73
C PHE A 201 2.13 13.86 -1.41
N ARG A 202 1.45 14.06 -0.27
CA ARG A 202 1.08 15.42 0.18
C ARG A 202 2.30 16.27 0.47
N ALA A 203 3.31 15.70 1.14
CA ALA A 203 4.58 16.39 1.41
C ALA A 203 5.30 16.80 0.13
N SER A 204 5.39 15.91 -0.86
CA SER A 204 5.99 16.19 -2.17
C SER A 204 5.21 17.28 -2.93
N ASN A 205 3.88 17.16 -3.01
CA ASN A 205 3.04 18.17 -3.66
C ASN A 205 3.09 19.53 -2.97
N TYR A 206 3.22 19.55 -1.64
CA TYR A 206 3.36 20.77 -0.85
C TYR A 206 4.72 21.43 -1.05
N TYR A 207 5.78 20.62 -1.10
CA TYR A 207 7.12 21.08 -1.46
C TYR A 207 7.16 21.69 -2.87
N ASP A 208 6.57 21.01 -3.86
CA ASP A 208 6.52 21.51 -5.24
C ASP A 208 5.73 22.82 -5.35
N GLU A 209 4.68 22.98 -4.55
CA GLU A 209 3.94 24.25 -4.47
C GLU A 209 4.77 25.38 -3.88
N LYS A 210 5.43 25.13 -2.73
CA LYS A 210 6.32 26.12 -2.10
C LYS A 210 7.45 26.51 -3.05
N ARG A 211 8.05 25.53 -3.72
CA ARG A 211 9.09 25.75 -4.72
C ARG A 211 8.58 26.57 -5.90
N GLY A 212 7.41 26.23 -6.45
CA GLY A 212 6.84 26.97 -7.57
C GLY A 212 6.46 28.41 -7.19
N LYS A 213 5.89 28.63 -6.01
CA LYS A 213 5.63 29.99 -5.48
C LYS A 213 6.92 30.84 -5.43
N ARG A 214 8.05 30.26 -4.98
CA ARG A 214 9.36 30.95 -5.01
C ARG A 214 9.86 31.23 -6.42
N ALA A 215 9.51 30.38 -7.39
CA ALA A 215 9.81 30.59 -8.80
C ALA A 215 8.81 31.54 -9.51
N GLY A 216 7.85 32.12 -8.79
CA GLY A 216 6.86 33.04 -9.36
C GLY A 216 5.65 32.38 -10.01
N ILE A 217 5.48 31.05 -9.86
CA ILE A 217 4.32 30.32 -10.37
C ILE A 217 3.08 30.75 -9.58
N LYS A 218 2.05 31.23 -10.30
CA LYS A 218 0.80 31.72 -9.72
C LYS A 218 -0.36 30.75 -9.85
N LYS A 219 -0.32 29.83 -10.81
CA LYS A 219 -1.42 28.95 -11.16
C LYS A 219 -0.93 27.52 -11.38
N TYR A 220 -1.79 26.58 -10.99
CA TYR A 220 -1.63 25.16 -11.26
C TYR A 220 -2.93 24.65 -11.87
N GLU A 221 -2.84 23.71 -12.80
CA GLU A 221 -3.98 22.98 -13.35
C GLU A 221 -3.87 21.49 -13.07
N LEU A 222 -5.01 20.82 -13.05
CA LEU A 222 -5.06 19.36 -12.97
C LEU A 222 -4.75 18.79 -14.35
N THR A 223 -3.56 18.20 -14.50
CA THR A 223 -3.07 17.64 -15.76
C THR A 223 -3.65 16.25 -16.02
N TYR A 224 -3.91 15.51 -14.94
CA TYR A 224 -4.37 14.14 -15.02
C TYR A 224 -5.30 13.81 -13.88
N VAL A 225 -6.49 13.31 -14.23
CA VAL A 225 -7.48 12.73 -13.32
C VAL A 225 -8.13 11.57 -14.06
N TYR A 226 -8.23 10.39 -13.45
CA TYR A 226 -9.01 9.28 -14.01
C TYR A 226 -10.47 9.72 -14.16
N GLU A 227 -11.15 9.28 -15.22
CA GLU A 227 -12.54 9.69 -15.49
C GLU A 227 -13.47 9.30 -14.33
N GLU A 228 -13.25 8.12 -13.75
CA GLU A 228 -13.99 7.58 -12.60
C GLU A 228 -13.78 8.43 -11.33
N ASP A 229 -12.67 9.15 -11.25
CA ASP A 229 -12.22 9.88 -10.06
C ASP A 229 -12.64 11.36 -10.08
N LYS A 230 -13.03 11.90 -11.25
CA LYS A 230 -13.36 13.33 -11.43
C LYS A 230 -14.40 13.87 -10.45
N GLU A 231 -15.45 13.09 -10.17
CA GLU A 231 -16.49 13.51 -9.21
C GLU A 231 -15.93 13.62 -7.80
N PHE A 232 -15.08 12.69 -7.38
CA PHE A 232 -14.48 12.70 -6.06
C PHE A 232 -13.48 13.84 -5.89
N VAL A 233 -12.68 14.12 -6.93
CA VAL A 233 -11.79 15.30 -6.96
C VAL A 233 -12.61 16.59 -6.83
N LYS A 234 -13.71 16.72 -7.59
CA LYS A 234 -14.60 17.88 -7.49
C LYS A 234 -15.18 18.01 -6.08
N LEU A 235 -15.63 16.92 -5.46
CA LEU A 235 -16.13 16.92 -4.08
C LEU A 235 -15.06 17.34 -3.07
N ALA A 236 -13.82 16.88 -3.24
CA ALA A 236 -12.71 17.26 -2.37
C ALA A 236 -12.42 18.77 -2.47
N LEU A 237 -12.39 19.32 -3.68
CA LEU A 237 -12.16 20.74 -3.94
C LEU A 237 -13.32 21.62 -3.47
N ILE A 238 -14.57 21.13 -3.49
CA ILE A 238 -15.70 21.84 -2.88
C ILE A 238 -15.52 21.94 -1.35
N LYS A 239 -15.04 20.87 -0.71
CA LYS A 239 -14.79 20.86 0.74
C LYS A 239 -13.59 21.71 1.14
N ASN A 240 -12.54 21.69 0.34
CA ASN A 240 -11.34 22.48 0.54
C ASN A 240 -10.81 22.97 -0.83
N PRO A 241 -11.14 24.21 -1.23
CA PRO A 241 -10.69 24.77 -2.51
C PRO A 241 -9.17 24.90 -2.66
N ASN A 242 -8.45 24.90 -1.53
CA ASN A 242 -6.99 24.99 -1.50
C ASN A 242 -6.33 23.61 -1.26
N ALA A 243 -7.08 22.52 -1.37
CA ALA A 243 -6.51 21.19 -1.23
C ALA A 243 -5.45 20.94 -2.31
N ILE A 244 -4.47 20.12 -1.96
CA ILE A 244 -3.43 19.65 -2.88
C ILE A 244 -3.54 18.13 -2.96
N PRO A 245 -3.25 17.53 -4.14
CA PRO A 245 -3.25 16.08 -4.25
C PRO A 245 -2.29 15.41 -3.25
N PRO A 246 -2.57 14.17 -2.81
CA PRO A 246 -3.82 13.43 -3.01
C PRO A 246 -5.02 14.07 -2.27
N PHE A 247 -6.12 14.26 -2.98
CA PHE A 247 -7.38 14.84 -2.50
C PHE A 247 -8.18 13.90 -1.60
N PHE A 248 -7.97 12.60 -1.78
CA PHE A 248 -8.53 11.51 -1.00
C PHE A 248 -7.51 10.37 -0.92
N PRO A 249 -7.65 9.42 0.02
CA PRO A 249 -6.77 8.25 0.07
C PRO A 249 -6.74 7.52 -1.28
N SER A 250 -5.54 7.20 -1.77
CA SER A 250 -5.27 6.59 -3.09
C SER A 250 -5.49 7.49 -4.31
N ASP A 251 -5.76 8.78 -4.16
CA ASP A 251 -5.84 9.70 -5.29
C ASP A 251 -4.50 9.78 -6.04
N LEU A 252 -4.56 9.64 -7.37
CA LEU A 252 -3.43 9.70 -8.28
C LEU A 252 -3.47 10.95 -9.17
N THR A 253 -4.31 11.92 -8.83
CA THR A 253 -4.43 13.19 -9.55
C THR A 253 -3.08 13.90 -9.61
N LEU A 254 -2.69 14.32 -10.81
CA LEU A 254 -1.49 15.11 -11.04
C LEU A 254 -1.86 16.55 -11.37
N ARG A 255 -1.02 17.48 -10.90
CA ARG A 255 -1.11 18.89 -11.25
C ARG A 255 0.20 19.39 -11.83
N THR A 256 0.10 20.33 -12.76
CA THR A 256 1.25 21.02 -13.34
C THR A 256 1.13 22.52 -13.14
N ALA A 257 2.28 23.17 -12.96
CA ALA A 257 2.35 24.61 -12.98
C ALA A 257 1.97 25.14 -14.37
N ILE A 258 1.14 26.18 -14.41
CA ILE A 258 0.94 26.97 -15.62
C ILE A 258 2.03 28.03 -15.64
N ILE A 259 2.88 27.99 -16.65
CA ILE A 259 3.91 28.99 -16.90
C ILE A 259 3.33 29.94 -17.95
N ASP A 260 2.86 31.10 -17.50
CA ASP A 260 2.45 32.18 -18.39
C ASP A 260 3.73 32.83 -18.96
N PHE A 261 3.93 32.69 -20.27
CA PHE A 261 4.98 33.41 -21.01
C PHE A 261 4.37 34.72 -21.55
N ASP A 262 4.09 35.65 -20.64
CA ASP A 262 3.74 37.03 -21.01
C ASP A 262 4.97 37.78 -21.55
#